data_AF-A0AAV3R573-F1
#
_entry.id   AF-A0AAV3R573-F1
#
_cell.length_a   1.000
_cell.length_b   1.000
_cell.length_c   1.000
_cell.angle_alpha   90.00
_cell.angle_beta   90.00
_cell.angle_gamma   90.00
#
_symmetry.space_group_name_H-M   'P 1'
#
loop_
_entity.id
_entity.type
_entity.pdbx_description
1 polymer ?
#
loop_
_entity_poly.entity_id
_entity_poly.type
_entity_poly.pdbx_seq_one_letter_code
_entity_poly.pdbx_strand_id
1 'polypeptide(L)'
;MEAFIIAAVITSFALLVPAASTHTTLYVRAGNNQSQLVVGFTYIQGAAAKGAVCFDGTLPRYHFHPGSGAGANSWIVNLEVCS
;
A
#
# COMPACT_ATOMS: atom_id res chain seq x y z
N MET A 1 -11.64 -22.48 30.12
CA MET A 1 -12.87 -22.08 29.39
C MET A 1 -12.55 -21.32 28.11
N GLU A 2 -11.60 -20.38 28.11
CA GLU A 2 -11.17 -19.60 26.92
C GLU A 2 -10.67 -20.41 25.70
N ALA A 3 -9.90 -21.48 25.91
CA ALA A 3 -9.31 -22.25 24.80
C ALA A 3 -10.35 -23.02 23.95
N PHE A 4 -11.49 -23.39 24.54
CA PHE A 4 -12.54 -24.13 23.84
C PHE A 4 -13.33 -23.22 22.88
N ILE A 5 -13.48 -21.94 23.23
CA ILE A 5 -14.16 -20.94 22.40
C ILE A 5 -13.37 -20.72 21.09
N ILE A 6 -12.04 -20.59 21.19
CA ILE A 6 -11.17 -20.33 20.04
C ILE A 6 -11.19 -21.52 19.06
N ALA A 7 -11.13 -22.76 19.57
CA ALA A 7 -11.19 -23.95 18.73
C ALA A 7 -12.54 -24.08 17.99
N ALA A 8 -13.66 -23.79 18.67
CA ALA A 8 -14.99 -23.84 18.07
C ALA A 8 -15.20 -22.78 16.97
N VAL A 9 -14.63 -21.59 17.12
CA VAL A 9 -14.70 -20.52 16.10
C VAL A 9 -13.89 -20.90 14.86
N ILE A 10 -12.70 -21.49 15.03
CA ILE A 10 -11.84 -21.89 13.90
C ILE A 10 -12.45 -23.06 13.12
N THR A 11 -13.02 -24.06 13.80
CA THR A 11 -13.69 -25.19 13.13
C THR A 11 -14.96 -24.77 12.41
N SER A 12 -15.65 -23.73 12.89
CA SER A 12 -16.87 -23.20 12.26
C SER A 12 -16.57 -22.40 10.98
N PHE A 13 -15.44 -21.68 10.94
CA PHE A 13 -15.07 -20.87 9.78
C PHE A 13 -14.51 -21.71 8.61
N ALA A 14 -13.92 -22.88 8.90
CA ALA A 14 -13.32 -23.75 7.91
C ALA A 14 -14.32 -24.52 7.03
N LEU A 15 -15.61 -24.58 7.41
CA LEU A 15 -16.65 -25.30 6.65
C LEU A 15 -17.42 -24.43 5.65
N LEU A 16 -17.12 -23.12 5.59
CA LEU A 16 -17.88 -22.16 4.78
C LEU A 16 -17.18 -21.71 3.49
N VAL A 17 -16.04 -22.32 3.13
CA VAL A 17 -15.32 -22.01 1.88
C VAL A 17 -15.51 -23.15 0.87
N PRO A 18 -16.59 -23.14 0.06
CA PRO A 18 -16.66 -24.01 -1.10
C PRO A 18 -15.58 -23.60 -2.10
N ALA A 19 -14.77 -24.57 -2.50
CA ALA A 19 -13.80 -24.43 -3.56
C ALA A 19 -14.48 -24.09 -4.90
N ALA A 20 -13.82 -23.21 -5.66
CA ALA A 20 -13.95 -22.97 -7.10
C ALA A 20 -15.15 -22.15 -7.60
N SER A 21 -14.96 -20.83 -7.67
CA SER A 21 -15.59 -19.97 -8.67
C SER A 21 -14.76 -20.05 -9.97
N THR A 22 -15.30 -20.66 -11.02
CA THR A 22 -14.73 -20.59 -12.37
C THR A 22 -14.98 -19.20 -12.97
N HIS A 23 -14.10 -18.25 -12.69
CA HIS A 23 -14.04 -17.02 -13.47
C HIS A 23 -13.42 -17.31 -14.84
N THR A 24 -14.27 -17.27 -15.88
CA THR A 24 -13.86 -17.18 -17.29
C THR A 24 -12.71 -16.20 -17.45
N THR A 25 -11.53 -16.71 -17.82
CA THR A 25 -10.35 -15.87 -18.03
C THR A 25 -10.35 -15.34 -19.47
N LEU A 26 -10.78 -14.09 -19.63
CA LEU A 26 -10.49 -13.32 -20.84
C LEU A 26 -9.02 -12.89 -20.77
N TYR A 27 -8.15 -13.49 -21.57
CA TYR A 27 -6.75 -13.07 -21.62
C TYR A 27 -6.66 -11.77 -22.45
N VAL A 28 -6.34 -10.66 -21.79
CA VAL A 28 -6.02 -9.41 -22.47
C VAL A 28 -4.55 -9.46 -22.88
N ARG A 29 -4.27 -9.29 -24.18
CA ARG A 29 -2.90 -9.17 -24.69
C ARG A 29 -2.31 -7.83 -24.22
N ALA A 30 -1.42 -7.87 -23.22
CA ALA A 30 -0.70 -6.71 -22.74
C ALA A 30 0.39 -6.31 -23.76
N GLY A 31 0.04 -5.42 -24.69
CA GLY A 31 0.98 -4.72 -25.55
C GLY A 31 1.36 -3.36 -24.97
N ASN A 32 2.14 -3.33 -23.87
CA ASN A 32 3.09 -2.26 -23.55
C ASN A 32 3.98 -2.69 -22.36
N ASN A 33 5.30 -2.82 -22.55
CA ASN A 33 6.27 -3.02 -21.44
C ASN A 33 6.59 -1.67 -20.77
N GLN A 34 5.57 -0.95 -20.30
CA GLN A 34 5.79 0.16 -19.36
C GLN A 34 5.47 -0.37 -17.97
N SER A 35 6.51 -0.81 -17.26
CA SER A 35 6.36 -1.06 -15.83
C SER A 35 6.09 0.30 -15.17
N GLN A 36 4.83 0.53 -14.79
CA GLN A 36 4.47 1.73 -14.05
C GLN A 36 5.17 1.69 -12.70
N LEU A 37 6.03 2.68 -12.44
CA LEU A 37 6.71 2.81 -11.16
C LEU A 37 5.72 3.31 -10.10
N VAL A 38 5.22 2.38 -9.29
CA VAL A 38 4.38 2.71 -8.13
C VAL A 38 5.26 2.90 -6.91
N VAL A 39 5.24 4.12 -6.35
CA VAL A 39 5.99 4.46 -5.14
C VAL A 39 4.98 4.79 -4.05
N GLY A 40 5.03 4.08 -2.92
CA GLY A 40 4.20 4.38 -1.76
C GLY A 40 4.60 5.69 -1.09
N PHE A 41 3.69 6.27 -0.33
CA PHE A 41 3.99 7.42 0.52
C PHE A 41 4.37 6.98 1.93
N THR A 42 5.17 7.81 2.61
CA THR A 42 5.50 7.65 4.03
C THR A 42 5.12 8.92 4.79
N TYR A 43 4.44 8.76 5.92
CA TYR A 43 4.13 9.87 6.83
C TYR A 43 5.37 10.34 7.57
N ILE A 44 5.51 11.67 7.70
CA ILE A 44 6.58 12.26 8.49
C ILE A 44 6.24 12.05 9.98
N GLN A 45 7.03 11.19 10.64
CA GLN A 45 6.82 10.86 12.04
C GLN A 45 7.06 12.09 12.93
N GLY A 46 6.14 12.32 13.87
CA GLY A 46 6.21 13.45 14.80
C GLY A 46 5.95 14.83 14.18
N ALA A 47 5.45 14.90 12.93
CA ALA A 47 5.15 16.18 12.28
C ALA A 47 4.12 17.01 13.07
N ALA A 48 3.05 16.36 13.55
CA ALA A 48 2.04 17.01 14.39
C ALA A 48 2.61 17.59 15.69
N ALA A 49 3.53 16.89 16.36
CA ALA A 49 4.18 17.39 17.57
C ALA A 49 5.02 18.66 17.31
N LYS A 50 5.39 18.90 16.05
CA LYS A 50 6.12 20.10 15.59
C LYS A 50 5.21 21.14 14.94
N GLY A 51 3.89 20.94 14.96
CA GLY A 51 2.92 21.82 14.31
C GLY A 51 2.91 21.75 12.78
N ALA A 52 3.60 20.77 12.18
CA ALA A 52 3.59 20.56 10.74
C ALA A 52 2.42 19.65 10.35
N VAL A 53 1.33 20.27 9.92
CA VAL A 53 0.10 19.61 9.45
C VAL A 53 -0.38 20.27 8.16
N CYS A 54 -1.14 19.51 7.38
CA CYS A 54 -1.81 19.99 6.18
C CYS A 54 -2.99 20.92 6.53
N PHE A 55 -3.56 21.59 5.54
CA PHE A 55 -4.72 22.46 5.77
C PHE A 55 -5.95 21.70 6.31
N ASP A 56 -6.10 20.43 5.95
CA ASP A 56 -7.15 19.53 6.44
C ASP A 56 -6.82 18.85 7.79
N GLY A 57 -5.65 19.16 8.38
CA GLY A 57 -5.18 18.59 9.63
C GLY A 57 -4.49 17.22 9.51
N THR A 58 -4.36 16.67 8.30
CA THR A 58 -3.61 15.43 8.08
C THR A 58 -2.09 15.62 8.24
N LEU A 59 -1.38 14.50 8.36
CA LEU A 59 0.08 14.50 8.46
C LEU A 59 0.72 14.64 7.08
N PRO A 60 1.77 15.47 6.94
CA PRO A 60 2.54 15.56 5.70
C PRO A 60 3.21 14.21 5.35
N ARG A 61 3.43 13.99 4.06
CA ARG A 61 3.93 12.74 3.48
C ARG A 61 4.96 13.00 2.38
N TYR A 62 5.76 11.97 2.08
CA TYR A 62 6.66 11.99 0.92
C TYR A 62 6.64 10.65 0.19
N HIS A 63 6.95 10.69 -1.11
CA HIS A 63 7.29 9.52 -1.92
C HIS A 63 8.81 9.44 -2.03
N PHE A 64 9.39 8.26 -1.84
CA PHE A 64 10.83 8.07 -1.95
C PHE A 64 11.17 6.92 -2.89
N HIS A 65 11.96 7.24 -3.92
CA HIS A 65 12.56 6.26 -4.80
C HIS A 65 14.07 6.50 -4.83
N PRO A 66 14.91 5.49 -4.55
CA PRO A 66 16.37 5.66 -4.42
C PRO A 66 17.07 5.95 -5.76
N GLY A 67 16.34 5.96 -6.87
CA GLY A 67 16.90 6.09 -8.21
C GLY A 67 17.56 4.79 -8.69
N SER A 68 18.10 4.82 -9.91
CA SER A 68 18.86 3.69 -10.47
C SER A 68 19.82 4.18 -11.55
N GLY A 69 20.81 3.34 -11.91
CA GLY A 69 21.80 3.64 -12.94
C GLY A 69 22.54 4.95 -12.68
N ALA A 70 22.61 5.81 -13.69
CA ALA A 70 23.28 7.11 -13.61
C ALA A 70 22.67 8.08 -12.56
N GLY A 71 21.40 7.88 -12.18
CA GLY A 71 20.69 8.74 -11.23
C GLY A 71 20.82 8.32 -9.76
N ALA A 72 21.53 7.23 -9.43
CA ALA A 72 21.56 6.67 -8.06
C ALA A 72 22.17 7.60 -6.99
N ASN A 73 22.98 8.58 -7.41
CA ASN A 73 23.61 9.56 -6.52
C ASN A 73 23.12 10.99 -6.78
N SER A 74 21.99 11.15 -7.48
CA SER A 74 21.40 12.45 -7.80
C SER A 74 20.01 12.54 -7.20
N TRP A 75 19.70 13.72 -6.65
CA TRP A 75 18.45 13.95 -5.93
C TRP A 75 17.55 14.90 -6.72
N ILE A 76 16.28 14.52 -6.85
CA ILE A 76 15.22 15.38 -7.34
C ILE A 76 14.18 15.49 -6.23
N VAL A 77 13.86 16.73 -5.86
CA VAL A 77 12.83 17.01 -4.86
C VAL A 77 11.65 17.63 -5.60
N ASN A 78 10.53 16.89 -5.65
CA ASN A 78 9.27 17.41 -6.16
C ASN A 78 8.39 17.83 -4.97
N LEU A 79 7.88 19.05 -5.00
CA LEU A 79 7.01 19.59 -3.97
C LEU A 79 5.58 19.59 -4.48
N GLU A 80 4.76 18.70 -3.92
CA GLU A 80 3.33 18.63 -4.21
C GLU A 80 2.52 19.24 -3.07
N VAL A 81 1.31 19.68 -3.41
CA VAL A 81 0.39 20.22 -2.42
C VAL A 81 -0.16 19.06 -1.61
N CYS A 82 -0.09 19.16 -0.28
CA CYS A 82 -0.83 18.27 0.58
C CYS A 82 -2.33 18.58 0.45
N SER A 83 -3.09 17.59 -0.02
CA SER A 83 -4.56 17.65 -0.12
C SER A 83 -5.21 17.81 1.25
#